data_AF-A0A519XIC6-F1
#
_entry.id   AF-A0A519XIC6-F1
#
_cell.length_a   1.000
_cell.length_b   1.000
_cell.length_c   1.000
_cell.angle_alpha   90.00
_cell.angle_beta   90.00
_cell.angle_gamma   90.00
#
_symmetry.space_group_name_H-M   'P 1'
#
loop_
_entity.id
_entity.type
_entity.pdbx_description
1 polymer ?
#
loop_
_entity_poly.entity_id
_entity_poly.type
_entity_poly.pdbx_seq_one_letter_code
_entity_poly.pdbx_strand_id
1 'polypeptide(L)'
;MSKKIAQVKVYHGYGHTHNLVVYGHVFKYRAKSKQRYKDGVLVNLMHIFKLFVLKPYPFAKVQLTFNGQTVVTNAAYDGFFKFEWEANENVDAGWHEVNVTAFNEEGKEVAQSTGSIYVPHITQYAFISDIDDTIMVSHSKTIAKRLKELLLKNPRTRKTFQSTRYHYELLANAHTAPQQPNPFFYVSS
;
A
#
# COMPACT_ATOMS: atom_id res chain seq x y z
N MET A 1 -22.93 -10.67 15.78
CA MET A 1 -22.28 -9.79 14.77
C MET A 1 -21.88 -10.64 13.56
N SER A 2 -22.45 -10.37 12.39
CA SER A 2 -22.11 -11.09 11.15
C SER A 2 -20.64 -10.86 10.81
N LYS A 3 -19.90 -11.95 10.54
CA LYS A 3 -18.48 -11.89 10.21
C LYS A 3 -18.33 -11.22 8.85
N LYS A 4 -17.91 -9.94 8.85
CA LYS A 4 -17.60 -9.18 7.63
C LYS A 4 -16.61 -9.98 6.77
N ILE A 5 -17.07 -10.43 5.60
CA ILE A 5 -16.34 -11.33 4.70
C ILE A 5 -15.40 -10.53 3.79
N ALA A 6 -15.85 -9.34 3.38
CA ALA A 6 -15.11 -8.42 2.54
C ALA A 6 -13.92 -7.79 3.28
N GLN A 7 -12.99 -7.24 2.52
CA GLN A 7 -11.79 -6.57 3.02
C GLN A 7 -11.55 -5.29 2.23
N VAL A 8 -11.30 -4.18 2.92
CA VAL A 8 -10.70 -2.98 2.34
C VAL A 8 -9.21 -3.04 2.62
N LYS A 9 -8.40 -2.77 1.59
CA LYS A 9 -6.96 -2.57 1.72
C LYS A 9 -6.65 -1.15 1.27
N VAL A 10 -6.18 -0.32 2.21
CA VAL A 10 -5.78 1.06 1.94
C VAL A 10 -4.26 1.10 1.75
N TYR A 11 -3.79 1.79 0.72
CA TYR A 11 -2.37 2.03 0.48
C TYR A 11 -1.95 3.35 1.11
N HIS A 12 -0.66 3.53 1.35
CA HIS A 12 -0.17 4.82 1.83
C HIS A 12 -0.49 5.89 0.79
N GLY A 13 -1.23 6.90 1.22
CA GLY A 13 -1.49 8.10 0.44
C GLY A 13 -0.45 9.17 0.69
N TYR A 14 -0.56 10.26 -0.05
CA TYR A 14 0.31 11.41 0.09
C TYR A 14 -0.42 12.67 -0.41
N GLY A 15 0.11 13.84 -0.09
CA GLY A 15 -0.40 15.09 -0.65
C GLY A 15 -0.07 16.31 0.21
N HIS A 16 -0.87 17.35 0.03
CA HIS A 16 -0.87 18.57 0.84
C HIS A 16 -2.32 19.01 1.08
N THR A 17 -2.55 20.04 1.91
CA THR A 17 -3.89 20.50 2.32
C THR A 17 -4.92 20.55 1.17
N HIS A 18 -4.55 21.13 0.02
CA HIS A 18 -5.46 21.33 -1.11
C HIS A 18 -5.53 20.14 -2.08
N ASN A 19 -4.70 19.12 -1.90
CA ASN A 19 -4.70 17.92 -2.75
C ASN A 19 -4.10 16.73 -2.00
N LEU A 20 -4.97 15.96 -1.37
CA LEU A 20 -4.67 14.70 -0.70
C LEU A 20 -5.12 13.54 -1.58
N VAL A 21 -4.29 12.50 -1.65
CA VAL A 21 -4.56 11.34 -2.50
C VAL A 21 -4.41 10.05 -1.70
N VAL A 22 -5.41 9.18 -1.79
CA VAL A 22 -5.39 7.82 -1.22
C VAL A 22 -5.87 6.82 -2.23
N TYR A 23 -5.18 5.69 -2.25
CA TYR A 23 -5.51 4.56 -3.10
C TYR A 23 -5.86 3.35 -2.25
N GLY A 24 -6.60 2.41 -2.83
CA GLY A 24 -6.81 1.12 -2.20
C GLY A 24 -7.60 0.16 -3.07
N HIS A 25 -7.97 -0.96 -2.48
CA HIS A 25 -8.79 -2.00 -3.11
C HIS A 25 -9.85 -2.53 -2.15
N VAL A 26 -11.01 -2.90 -2.69
CA VAL A 26 -12.04 -3.66 -2.00
C VAL A 26 -12.09 -5.08 -2.56
N PHE A 27 -11.98 -6.07 -1.67
CA PHE A 27 -12.04 -7.49 -2.01
C PHE A 27 -13.27 -8.13 -1.38
N LYS A 28 -13.88 -9.10 -2.08
CA LYS A 28 -15.04 -9.85 -1.58
C LYS A 28 -14.71 -10.73 -0.38
N TYR A 29 -13.45 -11.17 -0.27
CA TYR A 29 -12.98 -12.08 0.77
C TYR A 29 -11.67 -11.61 1.36
N ARG A 30 -11.54 -11.69 2.68
CA ARG A 30 -10.26 -11.53 3.38
C ARG A 30 -9.31 -12.68 3.06
N ALA A 31 -8.07 -12.37 2.71
CA ALA A 31 -7.05 -13.39 2.49
C ALA A 31 -6.81 -14.19 3.80
N LYS A 32 -6.89 -15.54 3.72
CA LYS A 32 -6.58 -16.42 4.86
C LYS A 32 -5.06 -16.45 5.07
N SER A 33 -4.55 -15.78 6.10
CA SER A 33 -3.10 -15.63 6.33
C SER A 33 -2.43 -16.75 7.12
N LYS A 34 -3.16 -17.78 7.59
CA LYS A 34 -2.52 -18.87 8.36
C LYS A 34 -1.75 -19.81 7.43
N GLN A 35 -0.48 -19.48 7.22
CA GLN A 35 0.52 -20.37 6.64
C GLN A 35 0.87 -21.46 7.67
N ARG A 36 0.34 -22.68 7.50
CA ARG A 36 0.98 -23.87 8.07
C ARG A 36 1.90 -24.39 6.98
N TYR A 37 3.19 -24.10 7.11
CA TYR A 37 4.20 -24.76 6.30
C TYR A 37 4.12 -26.25 6.60
N LYS A 38 3.56 -27.02 5.66
CA LYS A 38 3.61 -28.47 5.64
C LYS A 38 4.63 -28.88 4.61
N ASP A 39 5.37 -29.94 4.90
CA ASP A 39 6.38 -30.48 3.99
C ASP A 39 5.70 -31.03 2.73
N GLY A 40 5.83 -30.32 1.61
CA GLY A 40 5.24 -30.72 0.32
C GLY A 40 5.30 -29.62 -0.73
N VAL A 41 6.08 -29.84 -1.79
CA VAL A 41 6.29 -28.86 -2.88
C VAL A 41 4.98 -28.47 -3.58
N LEU A 42 4.08 -29.43 -3.82
CA LEU A 42 2.77 -29.20 -4.44
C LEU A 42 1.82 -28.38 -3.56
N VAL A 43 1.82 -28.65 -2.25
CA VAL A 43 0.99 -27.91 -1.28
C VAL A 43 1.46 -26.46 -1.21
N ASN A 44 2.78 -26.24 -1.18
CA ASN A 44 3.37 -24.91 -1.20
C ASN A 44 3.01 -24.14 -2.49
N LEU A 45 3.11 -24.78 -3.65
CA LEU A 45 2.73 -24.17 -4.94
C LEU A 45 1.25 -23.77 -4.98
N MET A 46 0.36 -24.62 -4.47
CA MET A 46 -1.07 -24.30 -4.39
C MET A 46 -1.37 -23.17 -3.39
N HIS A 47 -0.62 -23.08 -2.29
CA HIS A 47 -0.73 -21.96 -1.36
C HIS A 47 -0.29 -20.64 -2.01
N ILE A 48 0.80 -20.67 -2.76
CA ILE A 48 1.25 -19.51 -3.53
C ILE A 48 0.20 -19.09 -4.55
N PHE A 49 -0.36 -20.05 -5.32
CA PHE A 49 -1.43 -19.74 -6.27
C PHE A 49 -2.65 -19.09 -5.59
N LYS A 50 -3.04 -19.57 -4.40
CA LYS A 50 -4.14 -18.97 -3.62
C LYS A 50 -3.87 -17.53 -3.16
N LEU A 51 -2.63 -17.08 -3.08
CA LEU A 51 -2.30 -15.67 -2.80
C LEU A 51 -2.63 -14.76 -3.99
N PHE A 52 -2.64 -15.29 -5.21
CA PHE A 52 -2.98 -14.56 -6.43
C PHE A 52 -4.48 -14.57 -6.75
N VAL A 53 -5.27 -15.44 -6.10
CA VAL A 53 -6.72 -15.48 -6.24
C VAL A 53 -7.39 -14.50 -5.27
N LEU A 54 -7.21 -13.20 -5.51
CA LEU A 54 -7.98 -12.16 -4.86
C LEU A 54 -9.22 -11.87 -5.72
N LYS A 55 -10.43 -12.04 -5.15
CA LYS A 55 -11.67 -11.70 -5.84
C LYS A 55 -12.04 -10.24 -5.57
N PRO A 56 -12.02 -9.36 -6.59
CA PRO A 56 -12.38 -7.97 -6.41
C PRO A 56 -13.85 -7.79 -6.05
N TYR A 57 -14.16 -6.71 -5.35
CA TYR A 57 -15.52 -6.23 -5.13
C TYR A 57 -15.78 -5.07 -6.11
N PRO A 58 -16.33 -5.36 -7.31
CA PRO A 58 -16.53 -4.35 -8.34
C PRO A 58 -17.56 -3.30 -7.88
N PHE A 59 -17.34 -2.04 -8.26
CA PHE A 59 -18.35 -0.96 -8.13
C PHE A 59 -18.87 -0.72 -6.71
N ALA A 60 -18.15 -1.20 -5.69
CA ALA A 60 -18.52 -0.96 -4.30
C ALA A 60 -18.50 0.54 -4.00
N LYS A 61 -19.52 1.04 -3.30
CA LYS A 61 -19.49 2.40 -2.75
C LYS A 61 -18.47 2.44 -1.61
N VAL A 62 -17.55 3.39 -1.68
CA VAL A 62 -16.47 3.56 -0.70
C VAL A 62 -16.52 4.97 -0.12
N GLN A 63 -16.37 5.06 1.20
CA GLN A 63 -16.35 6.31 1.94
C GLN A 63 -15.04 6.45 2.70
N LEU A 64 -14.34 7.55 2.48
CA LEU A 64 -13.19 7.98 3.25
C LEU A 64 -13.63 9.00 4.30
N THR A 65 -13.10 8.88 5.52
CA THR A 65 -13.25 9.85 6.60
C THR A 65 -11.87 10.32 7.04
N PHE A 66 -11.67 11.64 7.04
CA PHE A 66 -10.42 12.29 7.39
C PHE A 66 -10.72 13.58 8.15
N ASN A 67 -10.23 13.73 9.38
CA ASN A 67 -10.48 14.89 10.24
C ASN A 67 -11.97 15.32 10.29
N GLY A 68 -12.89 14.35 10.37
CA GLY A 68 -14.34 14.57 10.35
C GLY A 68 -14.95 14.88 8.98
N GLN A 69 -14.14 15.18 7.97
CA GLN A 69 -14.57 15.31 6.57
C GLN A 69 -14.85 13.94 5.97
N THR A 70 -15.93 13.84 5.20
CA THR A 70 -16.33 12.61 4.51
C THR A 70 -16.27 12.80 3.00
N VAL A 71 -15.61 11.89 2.31
CA VAL A 71 -15.50 11.85 0.85
C VAL A 71 -15.98 10.50 0.36
N VAL A 72 -16.79 10.46 -0.70
CA VAL A 72 -17.40 9.24 -1.23
C VAL A 72 -17.01 9.05 -2.68
N THR A 73 -16.68 7.82 -3.06
CA THR A 73 -16.42 7.41 -4.43
C THR A 73 -16.92 5.98 -4.66
N ASN A 74 -16.83 5.50 -5.89
CA ASN A 74 -17.08 4.09 -6.23
C ASN A 74 -15.77 3.43 -6.64
N ALA A 75 -15.61 2.17 -6.24
CA ALA A 75 -14.53 1.34 -6.75
C ALA A 75 -14.74 1.03 -8.24
N ALA A 76 -13.66 0.77 -8.97
CA ALA A 76 -13.69 0.29 -10.34
C ALA A 76 -14.09 -1.20 -10.41
N TYR A 77 -14.12 -1.76 -11.62
CA TYR A 77 -14.52 -3.15 -11.87
C TYR A 77 -13.57 -4.18 -11.20
N ASP A 78 -12.33 -3.81 -10.95
CA ASP A 78 -11.31 -4.60 -10.26
C ASP A 78 -11.26 -4.30 -8.75
N GLY A 79 -12.22 -3.54 -8.24
CA GLY A 79 -12.30 -3.16 -6.83
C GLY A 79 -11.29 -2.09 -6.43
N PHE A 80 -10.49 -1.55 -7.35
CA PHE A 80 -9.60 -0.42 -7.08
C PHE A 80 -10.40 0.85 -6.79
N PHE A 81 -9.94 1.67 -5.86
CA PHE A 81 -10.49 3.01 -5.65
C PHE A 81 -9.39 4.04 -5.49
N LYS A 82 -9.72 5.27 -5.85
CA LYS A 82 -8.91 6.47 -5.68
C LYS A 82 -9.76 7.56 -5.04
N PHE A 83 -9.23 8.18 -4.00
CA PHE A 83 -9.74 9.43 -3.45
C PHE A 83 -8.74 10.53 -3.78
N GLU A 84 -9.26 11.65 -4.28
CA GLU A 84 -8.56 12.94 -4.37
C GLU A 84 -9.46 13.97 -3.72
N TRP A 85 -8.94 14.71 -2.74
CA TRP A 85 -9.74 15.73 -2.06
C TRP A 85 -8.87 16.84 -1.48
N GLU A 86 -9.50 17.98 -1.25
CA GLU A 86 -8.98 19.08 -0.45
C GLU A 86 -9.49 18.93 0.98
N ALA A 87 -8.58 19.06 1.95
CA ALA A 87 -8.92 19.04 3.36
C ALA A 87 -9.66 20.33 3.76
N ASN A 88 -10.71 20.19 4.57
CA ASN A 88 -11.45 21.34 5.10
C ASN A 88 -10.60 22.26 6.00
N GLU A 89 -9.57 21.70 6.62
CA GLU A 89 -8.67 22.39 7.54
C GLU A 89 -7.22 22.20 7.10
N ASN A 90 -6.34 23.10 7.53
CA ASN A 90 -4.92 22.97 7.27
C ASN A 90 -4.37 21.66 7.86
N VAL A 91 -3.63 20.92 7.04
CA VAL A 91 -3.04 19.64 7.43
C VAL A 91 -1.56 19.86 7.67
N ASP A 92 -1.11 19.60 8.90
CA ASP A 92 0.29 19.68 9.26
C ASP A 92 1.14 18.65 8.51
N ALA A 93 2.44 18.89 8.43
CA ALA A 93 3.37 17.88 7.91
C ALA A 93 3.45 16.67 8.85
N GLY A 94 3.48 15.47 8.27
CA GLY A 94 3.54 14.21 9.00
C GLY A 94 2.63 13.13 8.44
N TRP A 95 2.49 12.05 9.20
CA TRP A 95 1.57 10.96 8.91
C TRP A 95 0.22 11.20 9.56
N HIS A 96 -0.85 11.09 8.79
CA HIS A 96 -2.22 11.23 9.27
C HIS A 96 -3.03 9.98 8.97
N GLU A 97 -3.92 9.61 9.88
CA GLU A 97 -4.79 8.45 9.70
C GLU A 97 -5.99 8.81 8.81
N VAL A 98 -6.37 7.88 7.93
CA VAL A 98 -7.62 7.92 7.18
C VAL A 98 -8.43 6.66 7.47
N ASN A 99 -9.74 6.81 7.54
CA ASN A 99 -10.67 5.69 7.73
C ASN A 99 -11.44 5.44 6.44
N VAL A 100 -11.37 4.22 5.91
CA VAL A 100 -12.04 3.86 4.65
C VAL A 100 -13.03 2.73 4.89
N THR A 101 -14.28 2.96 4.48
CA THR A 101 -15.41 2.07 4.68
C THR A 101 -16.03 1.72 3.34
N ALA A 102 -16.31 0.45 3.08
CA ALA A 102 -16.97 -0.03 1.88
C ALA A 102 -18.39 -0.54 2.21
N PHE A 103 -19.32 -0.28 1.29
CA PHE A 103 -20.74 -0.62 1.40
C PHE A 103 -21.18 -1.53 0.24
N ASN A 104 -22.20 -2.35 0.48
CA ASN A 104 -22.90 -3.06 -0.58
C ASN A 104 -23.95 -2.16 -1.27
N GLU A 105 -24.63 -2.70 -2.28
CA GLU A 105 -25.70 -2.01 -3.02
C GLU A 105 -26.89 -1.59 -2.14
N GLU A 106 -27.13 -2.33 -1.05
CA GLU A 106 -28.18 -2.02 -0.06
C GLU A 106 -27.76 -0.93 0.95
N GLY A 107 -26.56 -0.35 0.81
CA GLY A 107 -26.02 0.66 1.71
C GLY A 107 -25.52 0.12 3.05
N LYS A 108 -25.42 -1.20 3.21
CA LYS A 108 -24.88 -1.85 4.40
C LYS A 108 -23.37 -1.92 4.34
N GLU A 109 -22.72 -1.60 5.46
CA GLU A 109 -21.28 -1.71 5.61
C GLU A 109 -20.82 -3.17 5.45
N VAL A 110 -19.89 -3.41 4.52
CA VAL A 110 -19.30 -4.74 4.27
C VAL A 110 -17.89 -4.88 4.81
N ALA A 111 -17.12 -3.79 4.88
CA ALA A 111 -15.75 -3.79 5.37
C ALA A 111 -15.28 -2.37 5.71
N GLN A 112 -14.32 -2.27 6.64
CA GLN A 112 -13.66 -1.03 7.04
C GLN A 112 -12.17 -1.31 7.29
N SER A 113 -11.33 -0.34 6.96
CA SER A 113 -9.89 -0.37 7.25
C SER A 113 -9.38 1.05 7.48
N THR A 114 -8.36 1.17 8.32
CA THR A 114 -7.54 2.38 8.41
C THR A 114 -6.45 2.35 7.34
N GLY A 115 -5.97 3.54 6.98
CA GLY A 115 -4.78 3.78 6.19
C GLY A 115 -4.06 5.03 6.68
N SER A 116 -2.99 5.40 6.01
CA SER A 116 -2.21 6.59 6.37
C SER A 116 -1.90 7.42 5.14
N ILE A 117 -1.92 8.74 5.30
CA ILE A 117 -1.47 9.71 4.31
C ILE A 117 -0.25 10.45 4.83
N TYR A 118 0.71 10.69 3.94
CA TYR A 118 1.90 11.44 4.28
C TYR A 118 1.86 12.84 3.67
N VAL A 119 1.92 13.86 4.52
CA VAL A 119 2.10 15.26 4.12
C VAL A 119 3.55 15.63 4.39
N PRO A 120 4.36 15.93 3.35
CA PRO A 120 5.76 16.25 3.55
C PRO A 120 5.92 17.61 4.22
N HIS A 121 7.03 17.80 4.94
CA HIS A 121 7.46 19.13 5.35
C HIS A 121 7.81 19.96 4.10
N ILE A 122 7.79 21.29 4.24
CA ILE A 122 8.35 22.17 3.22
C ILE A 122 9.87 21.98 3.24
N THR A 123 10.37 21.16 2.32
CA THR A 123 11.80 20.86 2.18
C THR A 123 12.32 21.28 0.82
N GLN A 124 13.64 21.41 0.72
CA GLN A 124 14.30 21.81 -0.52
C GLN A 124 14.27 20.71 -1.58
N TYR A 125 14.26 19.44 -1.15
CA TYR A 125 14.34 18.29 -2.03
C TYR A 125 13.24 17.27 -1.75
N ALA A 126 12.85 16.55 -2.80
CA ALA A 126 12.09 15.32 -2.73
C ALA A 126 12.81 14.28 -3.60
N PHE A 127 12.92 13.05 -3.10
CA PHE A 127 13.62 11.98 -3.80
C PHE A 127 12.61 10.96 -4.32
N ILE A 128 12.66 10.68 -5.62
CA ILE A 128 11.84 9.64 -6.26
C ILE A 128 12.76 8.49 -6.65
N SER A 129 12.49 7.29 -6.14
CA SER A 129 13.28 6.10 -6.40
C SER A 129 12.41 4.99 -6.95
N ASP A 130 12.88 4.31 -7.99
CA ASP A 130 12.34 3.01 -8.34
C ASP A 130 12.64 2.01 -7.21
N ILE A 131 11.73 1.08 -6.94
CA ILE A 131 11.96 -0.04 -6.02
C ILE A 131 12.65 -1.18 -6.77
N ASP A 132 12.15 -1.47 -7.97
CA ASP A 132 12.61 -2.60 -8.76
C ASP A 132 14.04 -2.31 -9.26
N ASP A 133 14.90 -3.32 -9.16
CA ASP A 133 16.32 -3.27 -9.52
C ASP A 133 17.19 -2.18 -8.82
N THR A 134 16.65 -1.35 -7.91
CA THR A 134 17.40 -0.33 -7.13
C THR A 134 17.65 -0.72 -5.66
N ILE A 135 16.62 -1.26 -4.98
CA ILE A 135 16.73 -1.69 -3.56
C ILE A 135 16.99 -3.20 -3.45
N MET A 136 16.49 -3.97 -4.42
CA MET A 136 16.64 -5.42 -4.46
C MET A 136 17.76 -5.86 -5.40
N VAL A 137 18.67 -6.70 -4.90
CA VAL A 137 19.68 -7.37 -5.73
C VAL A 137 19.00 -8.36 -6.68
N SER A 138 18.76 -7.95 -7.92
CA SER A 138 18.18 -8.78 -8.97
C SER A 138 19.26 -9.21 -9.96
N HIS A 139 20.14 -10.15 -9.58
CA HIS A 139 21.10 -10.75 -10.51
C HIS A 139 20.49 -11.86 -11.38
N SER A 140 19.20 -11.74 -11.76
CA SER A 140 18.49 -12.79 -12.47
C SER A 140 18.24 -12.41 -13.93
N LYS A 141 19.15 -12.89 -14.79
CA LYS A 141 19.17 -12.67 -16.26
C LYS A 141 17.95 -13.25 -17.03
N THR A 142 17.03 -13.98 -16.40
CA THR A 142 15.85 -14.58 -17.09
C THR A 142 14.60 -14.60 -16.23
N ILE A 143 13.42 -14.47 -16.86
CA ILE A 143 12.08 -14.51 -16.23
C ILE A 143 11.91 -15.78 -15.37
N ALA A 144 12.38 -16.93 -15.85
CA ALA A 144 12.30 -18.19 -15.12
C ALA A 144 13.15 -18.19 -13.83
N LYS A 145 14.34 -17.57 -13.85
CA LYS A 145 15.17 -17.41 -12.63
C LYS A 145 14.54 -16.42 -11.65
N ARG A 146 13.98 -15.30 -12.14
CA ARG A 146 13.23 -14.34 -11.33
C ARG A 146 12.04 -15.01 -10.63
N LEU A 147 11.24 -15.78 -11.37
CA LEU A 147 10.11 -16.53 -10.82
C LEU A 147 10.58 -17.58 -9.80
N LYS A 148 11.65 -18.32 -10.09
CA LYS A 148 12.24 -19.28 -9.15
C LYS A 148 12.71 -18.61 -7.86
N GLU A 149 13.35 -17.45 -7.93
CA GLU A 149 13.76 -16.69 -6.74
C GLU A 149 12.57 -16.13 -5.95
N LEU A 150 11.55 -15.60 -6.62
CA LEU A 150 10.32 -15.10 -5.99
C LEU A 150 9.56 -16.21 -5.25
N LEU A 151 9.49 -17.41 -5.84
CA LEU A 151 8.72 -18.55 -5.32
C LEU A 151 9.47 -19.34 -4.23
N LEU A 152 10.80 -19.38 -4.27
CA LEU A 152 11.60 -20.22 -3.35
C LEU A 152 12.29 -19.44 -2.22
N LYS A 153 12.59 -18.15 -2.39
CA LYS A 153 13.26 -17.36 -1.34
C LYS A 153 12.23 -16.63 -0.48
N ASN A 154 12.35 -16.82 0.84
CA ASN A 154 11.55 -16.11 1.84
C ASN A 154 11.69 -14.58 1.62
N PRO A 155 10.60 -13.81 1.53
CA PRO A 155 10.64 -12.36 1.41
C PRO A 155 11.51 -11.68 2.48
N ARG A 156 11.58 -12.26 3.69
CA ARG A 156 12.37 -11.76 4.82
C ARG A 156 13.87 -12.03 4.73
N THR A 157 14.33 -12.87 3.80
CA THR A 157 15.76 -13.19 3.60
C THR A 157 16.34 -12.57 2.33
N ARG A 158 15.56 -11.72 1.63
CA ARG A 158 16.05 -10.96 0.48
C ARG A 158 17.04 -9.91 0.97
N LYS A 159 18.30 -10.03 0.56
CA LYS A 159 19.39 -9.12 0.95
C LYS A 159 19.15 -7.75 0.31
N THR A 160 18.97 -6.72 1.12
CA THR A 160 19.10 -5.32 0.71
C THR A 160 20.58 -4.93 0.75
N PHE A 161 21.05 -4.12 -0.20
CA PHE A 161 22.40 -3.56 -0.10
C PHE A 161 22.45 -2.60 1.10
N GLN A 162 23.27 -2.92 2.11
CA GLN A 162 23.45 -2.05 3.28
C GLN A 162 23.91 -0.63 2.88
N SER A 163 24.73 -0.53 1.82
CA SER A 163 25.21 0.74 1.28
C SER A 163 24.08 1.64 0.74
N THR A 164 23.02 1.06 0.17
CA THR A 164 21.86 1.83 -0.33
C THR A 164 21.09 2.46 0.82
N ARG A 165 20.92 1.74 1.93
CA ARG A 165 20.28 2.28 3.12
C ARG A 165 21.03 3.52 3.63
N TYR A 166 22.34 3.40 3.81
CA TYR A 166 23.17 4.50 4.28
C TYR A 166 23.10 5.72 3.35
N HIS A 167 23.14 5.50 2.04
CA HIS A 167 22.99 6.57 1.06
C HIS A 167 21.62 7.25 1.16
N TYR A 168 20.53 6.50 1.33
CA TYR A 168 19.19 7.05 1.45
C TYR A 168 19.00 7.83 2.75
N GLU A 169 19.59 7.35 3.84
CA GLU A 169 19.63 8.09 5.11
C GLU A 169 20.39 9.42 4.97
N LEU A 170 21.51 9.45 4.23
CA LEU A 170 22.23 10.70 3.96
C LEU A 170 21.40 11.68 3.12
N LEU A 171 20.75 11.20 2.05
CA LEU A 171 19.88 12.03 1.20
C LEU A 171 18.67 12.56 1.97
N ALA A 172 18.04 11.73 2.81
CA ALA A 172 16.92 12.13 3.65
C ALA A 172 17.28 13.27 4.60
N ASN A 173 18.53 13.34 5.04
CA ASN A 173 19.01 14.37 5.97
C ASN A 173 19.82 15.50 5.27
N ALA A 174 19.99 15.44 3.94
CA ALA A 174 20.78 16.43 3.21
C ALA A 174 20.08 17.80 3.20
N HIS A 175 20.79 18.84 3.64
CA HIS A 175 20.28 20.23 3.67
C HIS A 175 18.94 20.40 4.40
N THR A 176 18.67 19.56 5.41
CA THR A 176 17.47 19.68 6.23
C THR A 176 17.76 19.37 7.71
N ALA A 177 16.78 19.64 8.58
CA ALA A 177 16.82 19.25 9.97
C ALA A 177 16.40 17.77 10.13
N PRO A 178 16.96 17.02 11.09
CA PRO A 178 16.58 15.62 11.33
C PRO A 178 15.08 15.41 11.62
N GLN A 179 14.40 16.44 12.12
CA GLN A 179 12.97 16.43 12.42
C GLN A 179 12.09 16.68 11.18
N GLN A 180 12.69 17.08 10.06
CA GLN A 180 12.01 17.43 8.81
C GLN A 180 12.75 16.80 7.62
N PRO A 181 12.93 15.47 7.58
CA PRO A 181 13.69 14.82 6.53
C PRO A 181 13.07 15.08 5.15
N ASN A 182 13.91 15.10 4.11
CA ASN A 182 13.44 15.17 2.73
C ASN A 182 12.56 13.94 2.42
N PRO A 183 11.37 14.14 1.85
CA PRO A 183 10.46 13.04 1.57
C PRO A 183 11.01 12.11 0.49
N PHE A 184 10.78 10.81 0.67
CA PHE A 184 11.04 9.77 -0.31
C PHE A 184 9.74 9.24 -0.87
N PHE A 185 9.65 9.20 -2.21
CA PHE A 185 8.56 8.58 -2.93
C PHE A 185 9.12 7.41 -3.73
N TYR A 186 8.42 6.29 -3.65
CA TYR A 186 8.83 5.08 -4.34
C TYR A 186 7.87 4.78 -5.48
N VAL A 187 8.43 4.53 -6.66
CA VAL A 187 7.69 4.08 -7.84
C VAL A 187 8.07 2.64 -8.15
N SER A 188 7.16 1.88 -8.72
CA SER A 188 7.36 0.49 -9.15
C SER A 188 6.44 0.26 -10.34
N SER A 189 6.93 -0.50 -11.33
CA SER A 189 6.27 -0.72 -12.62
C SER A 189 5.46 -2.02 -12.65
#